data_AF-A0A9E4M151-F1
#
_entry.id   AF-A0A9E4M151-F1
#
_cell.length_a   1.000
_cell.length_b   1.000
_cell.length_c   1.000
_cell.angle_alpha   90.00
_cell.angle_beta   90.00
_cell.angle_gamma   90.00
#
_symmetry.space_group_name_H-M   'P 1'
#
loop_
_entity.id
_entity.type
_entity.pdbx_description
1 polymer ?
#
loop_
_entity_poly.entity_id
_entity_poly.type
_entity_poly.pdbx_seq_one_letter_code
_entity_poly.pdbx_strand_id
1 'polypeptide(L)'
;EYYRAWALAGIAAAQATAGDSGGATATLASALQTVEGIDDGEERGGTLVMVTIAKAQAVAGDITGALQTAEGVDDNGFRASSLADIAMAQARAGDITGALQTAKGVDDESFRAIALAGIAAEQATAGDITGALQTAKGIDDESFRAWALAGIAVAQATAGDSGEATATLASAVQMAQGIDDGWKRAWALAGIFNELCVTGFCD
;
A
#
# COMPACT_ATOMS: atom_id res chain seq x y z
N GLU A 1 1.48 -27.80 6.93
CA GLU A 1 1.51 -26.80 8.01
C GLU A 1 1.41 -25.37 7.46
N TYR A 2 1.99 -25.10 6.28
CA TYR A 2 1.75 -23.87 5.50
C TYR A 2 0.28 -23.44 5.37
N TYR A 3 -0.61 -24.33 4.92
CA TYR A 3 -2.04 -24.00 4.79
C TYR A 3 -2.71 -23.63 6.12
N ARG A 4 -2.20 -24.15 7.24
CA ARG A 4 -2.70 -23.80 8.57
C ARG A 4 -2.24 -22.40 8.95
N ALA A 5 -0.97 -22.07 8.76
CA ALA A 5 -0.46 -20.72 9.00
C ALA A 5 -1.15 -19.68 8.11
N TRP A 6 -1.38 -20.01 6.84
CA TRP A 6 -2.12 -19.16 5.91
C TRP A 6 -3.58 -18.93 6.34
N ALA A 7 -4.28 -20.00 6.74
CA ALA A 7 -5.64 -19.89 7.26
C ALA A 7 -5.70 -19.05 8.55
N LEU A 8 -4.72 -19.20 9.44
CA LEU A 8 -4.62 -18.39 10.66
C LEU A 8 -4.39 -16.91 10.34
N ALA A 9 -3.51 -16.60 9.40
CA ALA A 9 -3.29 -15.21 8.97
C ALA A 9 -4.56 -14.59 8.36
N GLY A 10 -5.33 -15.37 7.57
CA GLY A 10 -6.63 -14.95 7.07
C GLY A 10 -7.67 -14.70 8.16
N ILE A 11 -7.74 -15.57 9.17
CA ILE A 11 -8.62 -15.39 10.34
C ILE A 11 -8.23 -14.13 11.10
N ALA A 12 -6.93 -13.91 11.33
CA ALA A 12 -6.45 -12.73 12.02
C ALA A 12 -6.77 -11.44 11.27
N ALA A 13 -6.61 -11.43 9.95
CA ALA A 13 -7.00 -10.29 9.13
C ALA A 13 -8.50 -9.99 9.28
N ALA A 14 -9.35 -11.01 9.25
CA ALA A 14 -10.79 -10.85 9.48
C ALA A 14 -11.09 -10.29 10.88
N GLN A 15 -10.43 -10.80 11.92
CA GLN A 15 -10.55 -10.30 13.30
C GLN A 15 -10.15 -8.83 13.40
N ALA A 16 -9.02 -8.46 12.80
CA ALA A 16 -8.53 -7.08 12.77
C ALA A 16 -9.53 -6.14 12.07
N THR A 17 -10.07 -6.55 10.91
CA THR A 17 -11.10 -5.76 10.22
C THR A 17 -12.41 -5.65 11.01
N ALA A 18 -12.71 -6.62 11.86
CA ALA A 18 -13.86 -6.59 12.76
C ALA A 18 -13.61 -5.79 14.06
N GLY A 19 -12.41 -5.22 14.24
CA GLY A 19 -12.02 -4.47 15.43
C GLY A 19 -11.52 -5.32 16.60
N ASP A 20 -11.38 -6.65 16.42
CA ASP A 20 -10.80 -7.56 17.40
C ASP A 20 -9.27 -7.64 17.23
N SER A 21 -8.58 -6.53 17.47
CA SER A 21 -7.12 -6.48 17.40
C SER A 21 -6.45 -7.47 18.35
N GLY A 22 -7.02 -7.67 19.54
CA GLY A 22 -6.48 -8.63 20.53
C GLY A 22 -6.56 -10.08 20.06
N GLY A 23 -7.70 -10.48 19.49
CA GLY A 23 -7.87 -11.79 18.86
C GLY A 23 -7.00 -11.97 17.64
N ALA A 24 -6.87 -10.94 16.79
CA ALA A 24 -5.98 -10.95 15.64
C ALA A 24 -4.52 -11.22 16.05
N THR A 25 -3.99 -10.50 17.05
CA THR A 25 -2.63 -10.69 17.55
C THR A 25 -2.39 -12.10 18.09
N ALA A 26 -3.34 -12.68 18.84
CA ALA A 26 -3.23 -14.04 19.35
C ALA A 26 -3.20 -15.09 18.23
N THR A 27 -4.04 -14.90 17.21
CA THR A 27 -4.08 -15.78 16.03
C THR A 27 -2.80 -15.64 15.19
N LEU A 28 -2.24 -14.43 15.08
CA LEU A 28 -0.97 -14.18 14.36
C LEU A 28 0.23 -14.81 15.06
N ALA A 29 0.29 -14.77 16.39
CA ALA A 29 1.32 -15.48 17.15
C ALA A 29 1.28 -16.99 16.89
N SER A 30 0.08 -17.55 16.77
CA SER A 30 -0.09 -18.97 16.41
C SER A 30 0.32 -19.27 14.96
N ALA A 31 0.10 -18.32 14.04
CA ALA A 31 0.53 -18.43 12.65
C ALA A 31 2.06 -18.42 12.54
N LEU A 32 2.74 -17.49 13.24
CA LEU A 32 4.19 -17.38 13.29
C LEU A 32 4.84 -18.65 13.84
N GLN A 33 4.35 -19.16 14.98
CA GLN A 33 4.85 -20.40 15.56
C GLN A 33 4.73 -21.59 14.60
N THR A 34 3.69 -21.60 13.76
CA THR A 34 3.50 -22.65 12.76
C THR A 34 4.53 -22.56 11.63
N VAL A 35 5.01 -21.35 11.31
CA VAL A 35 6.04 -21.12 10.27
C VAL A 35 7.44 -21.43 10.82
N GLU A 36 7.76 -21.02 12.05
CA GLU A 36 9.06 -21.29 12.70
C GLU A 36 9.33 -22.79 12.89
N GLY A 37 8.29 -23.62 12.93
CA GLY A 37 8.41 -25.07 13.07
C GLY A 37 8.67 -25.84 11.77
N ILE A 38 8.74 -25.17 10.61
CA ILE A 38 8.89 -25.83 9.31
C ILE A 38 10.38 -25.85 8.93
N ASP A 39 10.94 -27.06 8.80
CA ASP A 39 12.31 -27.29 8.29
C ASP A 39 12.29 -27.17 6.76
N ASP A 40 12.91 -26.12 6.23
CA ASP A 40 12.50 -25.57 4.93
C ASP A 40 13.29 -26.13 3.73
N GLY A 41 12.57 -26.83 2.86
CA GLY A 41 13.00 -27.21 1.50
C GLY A 41 12.15 -26.58 0.40
N GLU A 42 11.13 -25.78 0.75
CA GLU A 42 10.22 -25.08 -0.19
C GLU A 42 10.13 -23.57 0.16
N GLU A 43 11.20 -22.83 -0.12
CA GLU A 43 11.41 -21.40 0.18
C GLU A 43 10.23 -20.46 -0.18
N ARG A 44 9.40 -20.81 -1.17
CA ARG A 44 8.29 -19.95 -1.65
C ARG A 44 7.03 -20.01 -0.80
N GLY A 45 6.75 -21.16 -0.16
CA GLY A 45 5.55 -21.35 0.65
C GLY A 45 5.59 -20.52 1.93
N GLY A 46 6.74 -20.54 2.63
CA GLY A 46 6.98 -19.75 3.84
C GLY A 46 6.96 -18.26 3.58
N THR A 47 7.63 -17.82 2.52
CA THR A 47 7.68 -16.40 2.12
C THR A 47 6.29 -15.78 1.96
N LEU A 48 5.38 -16.42 1.24
CA LEU A 48 4.02 -15.89 1.03
C LEU A 48 3.21 -15.84 2.33
N VAL A 49 3.42 -16.80 3.23
CA VAL A 49 2.77 -16.80 4.54
C VAL A 49 3.30 -15.65 5.39
N MET A 50 4.61 -15.42 5.42
CA MET A 50 5.21 -14.29 6.16
C MET A 50 4.70 -12.94 5.64
N VAL A 51 4.60 -12.76 4.33
CA VAL A 51 4.00 -11.56 3.72
C VAL A 51 2.57 -11.35 4.21
N THR A 52 1.77 -12.42 4.26
CA THR A 52 0.37 -12.36 4.72
C THR A 52 0.28 -12.04 6.22
N ILE A 53 1.17 -12.60 7.04
CA ILE A 53 1.24 -12.33 8.49
C ILE A 53 1.62 -10.87 8.73
N ALA A 54 2.67 -10.36 8.07
CA ALA A 54 3.11 -8.97 8.20
C ALA A 54 1.98 -7.99 7.88
N LYS A 55 1.24 -8.23 6.79
CA LYS A 55 0.07 -7.43 6.42
C LYS A 55 -1.01 -7.47 7.51
N ALA A 56 -1.35 -8.65 8.01
CA ALA A 56 -2.37 -8.81 9.03
C ALA A 56 -1.97 -8.15 10.37
N GLN A 57 -0.70 -8.23 10.77
CA GLN A 57 -0.16 -7.50 11.92
C GLN A 57 -0.31 -5.99 11.75
N ALA A 58 0.01 -5.46 10.57
CA ALA A 58 -0.12 -4.03 10.30
C ALA A 58 -1.57 -3.54 10.40
N VAL A 59 -2.51 -4.31 9.83
CA VAL A 59 -3.95 -4.02 9.94
C VAL A 59 -4.46 -4.13 11.38
N ALA A 60 -3.91 -5.05 12.19
CA ALA A 60 -4.24 -5.17 13.60
C ALA A 60 -3.66 -4.04 14.46
N GLY A 61 -2.77 -3.21 13.91
CA GLY A 61 -2.08 -2.13 14.60
C GLY A 61 -0.73 -2.52 15.21
N ASP A 62 -0.29 -3.77 15.05
CA ASP A 62 1.04 -4.24 15.45
C ASP A 62 2.08 -3.91 14.36
N ILE A 63 2.37 -2.62 14.21
CA ILE A 63 3.34 -2.15 13.21
C ILE A 63 4.75 -2.68 13.49
N THR A 64 5.14 -2.78 14.76
CA THR A 64 6.47 -3.27 15.13
C THR A 64 6.64 -4.74 14.74
N GLY A 65 5.66 -5.60 15.06
CA GLY A 65 5.68 -7.00 14.66
C GLY A 65 5.58 -7.19 13.15
N ALA A 66 4.81 -6.34 12.47
CA ALA A 66 4.70 -6.34 11.01
C ALA A 66 6.05 -6.06 10.33
N LEU A 67 6.76 -5.03 10.78
CA LEU A 67 8.09 -4.66 10.25
C LEU A 67 9.10 -5.78 10.49
N GLN A 68 9.13 -6.36 11.70
CA GLN A 68 10.01 -7.50 12.02
C GLN A 68 9.73 -8.71 11.13
N THR A 69 8.46 -9.00 10.87
CA THR A 69 8.06 -10.13 10.02
C THR A 69 8.41 -9.87 8.56
N ALA A 70 8.27 -8.64 8.08
CA ALA A 70 8.69 -8.24 6.74
C ALA A 70 10.22 -8.31 6.59
N GLU A 71 10.99 -7.89 7.60
CA GLU A 71 12.46 -8.00 7.60
C GLU A 71 12.95 -9.45 7.52
N GLY A 72 12.19 -10.40 8.09
CA GLY A 72 12.47 -11.83 7.98
C GLY A 72 12.15 -12.45 6.62
N VAL A 73 11.59 -11.70 5.67
CA VAL A 73 11.34 -12.19 4.31
C VAL A 73 12.62 -12.10 3.48
N ASP A 74 13.16 -13.25 3.08
CA ASP A 74 14.41 -13.36 2.33
C ASP A 74 14.33 -12.80 0.91
N ASP A 75 13.19 -12.99 0.24
CA ASP A 75 12.99 -12.47 -1.12
C ASP A 75 12.76 -10.96 -1.08
N ASN A 76 13.69 -10.20 -1.68
CA ASN A 76 13.66 -8.74 -1.68
C ASN A 76 12.37 -8.15 -2.29
N GLY A 77 11.78 -8.81 -3.29
CA GLY A 77 10.56 -8.33 -3.94
C GLY A 77 9.34 -8.50 -3.02
N PHE A 78 9.23 -9.66 -2.38
CA PHE A 78 8.20 -9.90 -1.37
C PHE A 78 8.38 -9.01 -0.13
N ARG A 79 9.62 -8.80 0.34
CA ARG A 79 9.92 -7.86 1.42
C ARG A 79 9.50 -6.44 1.06
N ALA A 80 9.86 -5.95 -0.12
CA ALA A 80 9.49 -4.62 -0.59
C ALA A 80 7.96 -4.46 -0.69
N SER A 81 7.26 -5.47 -1.21
CA SER A 81 5.80 -5.50 -1.24
C SER A 81 5.19 -5.47 0.16
N SER A 82 5.73 -6.22 1.11
CA SER A 82 5.26 -6.20 2.51
C SER A 82 5.45 -4.84 3.16
N LEU A 83 6.62 -4.23 3.01
CA LEU A 83 6.89 -2.89 3.55
C LEU A 83 5.96 -1.83 2.95
N ALA A 84 5.65 -1.92 1.65
CA ALA A 84 4.68 -1.05 1.00
C ALA A 84 3.27 -1.21 1.61
N ASP A 85 2.81 -2.45 1.80
CA ASP A 85 1.52 -2.75 2.45
C ASP A 85 1.48 -2.21 3.90
N ILE A 86 2.57 -2.35 4.65
CA ILE A 86 2.69 -1.84 6.04
C ILE A 86 2.60 -0.31 6.04
N ALA A 87 3.31 0.37 5.15
CA ALA A 87 3.29 1.82 5.05
C ALA A 87 1.86 2.34 4.76
N MET A 88 1.13 1.68 3.85
CA MET A 88 -0.27 2.04 3.57
C MET A 88 -1.18 1.78 4.77
N ALA A 89 -0.97 0.70 5.52
CA ALA A 89 -1.72 0.42 6.74
C ALA A 89 -1.45 1.47 7.84
N GLN A 90 -0.20 1.91 8.01
CA GLN A 90 0.14 3.02 8.92
C GLN A 90 -0.58 4.31 8.51
N ALA A 91 -0.61 4.64 7.21
CA ALA A 91 -1.28 5.83 6.72
C ALA A 91 -2.79 5.80 6.97
N ARG A 92 -3.44 4.64 6.75
CA ARG A 92 -4.85 4.41 7.09
C ARG A 92 -5.15 4.59 8.58
N ALA A 93 -4.21 4.20 9.43
CA ALA A 93 -4.32 4.39 10.88
C ALA A 93 -4.03 5.84 11.32
N GLY A 94 -3.67 6.73 10.39
CA GLY A 94 -3.33 8.13 10.64
C GLY A 94 -1.86 8.38 10.97
N ASP A 95 -1.01 7.35 11.01
CA ASP A 95 0.44 7.48 11.21
C ASP A 95 1.14 7.79 9.88
N ILE A 96 0.92 8.99 9.35
CA ILE A 96 1.55 9.44 8.10
C ILE A 96 3.08 9.51 8.24
N THR A 97 3.58 9.91 9.41
CA THR A 97 5.03 10.04 9.61
C THR A 97 5.72 8.68 9.58
N GLY A 98 5.19 7.69 10.29
CA GLY A 98 5.69 6.33 10.25
C GLY A 98 5.53 5.70 8.87
N ALA A 99 4.40 5.94 8.19
CA ALA A 99 4.17 5.45 6.83
C ALA A 99 5.24 5.94 5.85
N LEU A 100 5.58 7.24 5.87
CA LEU A 100 6.63 7.81 5.02
C LEU A 100 8.03 7.26 5.36
N GLN A 101 8.30 7.00 6.64
CA GLN A 101 9.55 6.35 7.06
C GLN A 101 9.65 4.92 6.53
N THR A 102 8.59 4.14 6.65
CA THR A 102 8.53 2.77 6.12
C THR A 102 8.65 2.76 4.60
N ALA A 103 7.93 3.63 3.88
CA ALA A 103 8.04 3.75 2.43
C ALA A 103 9.46 4.09 1.98
N LYS A 104 10.18 4.95 2.73
CA LYS A 104 11.60 5.26 2.44
C LYS A 104 12.52 4.04 2.60
N GLY A 105 12.16 3.07 3.44
CA GLY A 105 12.88 1.81 3.63
C GLY A 105 12.60 0.77 2.53
N VAL A 106 11.71 1.05 1.58
CA VAL A 106 11.43 0.14 0.46
C VAL A 106 12.53 0.28 -0.61
N ASP A 107 13.32 -0.79 -0.77
CA ASP A 107 14.44 -0.83 -1.72
C ASP A 107 13.98 -0.81 -3.18
N ASP A 108 12.87 -1.48 -3.49
CA ASP A 108 12.33 -1.53 -4.85
C ASP A 108 11.57 -0.25 -5.19
N GLU A 109 11.98 0.40 -6.29
CA GLU A 109 11.41 1.68 -6.72
C GLU A 109 9.90 1.61 -6.99
N SER A 110 9.45 0.52 -7.59
CA SER A 110 8.04 0.38 -7.98
C SER A 110 7.18 0.20 -6.73
N PHE A 111 7.60 -0.64 -5.79
CA PHE A 111 6.89 -0.80 -4.52
C PHE A 111 6.97 0.46 -3.65
N ARG A 112 8.08 1.20 -3.68
CA ARG A 112 8.18 2.49 -2.99
C ARG A 112 7.22 3.51 -3.57
N ALA A 113 7.13 3.60 -4.90
CA ALA A 113 6.20 4.47 -5.58
C ALA A 113 4.73 4.10 -5.27
N ILE A 114 4.41 2.80 -5.24
CA ILE A 114 3.09 2.30 -4.83
C ILE A 114 2.77 2.71 -3.38
N ALA A 115 3.72 2.53 -2.45
CA ALA A 115 3.55 2.92 -1.06
C ALA A 115 3.26 4.43 -0.93
N LEU A 116 4.07 5.27 -1.57
CA LEU A 116 3.90 6.72 -1.56
C LEU A 116 2.57 7.15 -2.20
N ALA A 117 2.16 6.53 -3.30
CA ALA A 117 0.87 6.80 -3.92
C ALA A 117 -0.30 6.46 -2.97
N GLY A 118 -0.22 5.30 -2.30
CA GLY A 118 -1.19 4.90 -1.28
C GLY A 118 -1.24 5.88 -0.11
N ILE A 119 -0.08 6.28 0.42
CA ILE A 119 0.00 7.27 1.51
C ILE A 119 -0.63 8.61 1.08
N ALA A 120 -0.33 9.08 -0.13
CA ALA A 120 -0.90 10.31 -0.65
C ALA A 120 -2.43 10.22 -0.77
N ALA A 121 -2.97 9.09 -1.22
CA ALA A 121 -4.42 8.88 -1.27
C ALA A 121 -5.06 8.93 0.12
N GLU A 122 -4.48 8.25 1.12
CA GLU A 122 -4.98 8.27 2.50
C GLU A 122 -4.90 9.68 3.13
N GLN A 123 -3.81 10.42 2.87
CA GLN A 123 -3.71 11.83 3.27
C GLN A 123 -4.83 12.67 2.64
N ALA A 124 -5.11 12.47 1.34
CA ALA A 124 -6.15 13.21 0.64
C ALA A 124 -7.55 12.88 1.17
N THR A 125 -7.83 11.60 1.44
CA THR A 125 -9.09 11.16 2.07
C THR A 125 -9.25 11.74 3.49
N ALA A 126 -8.17 11.92 4.23
CA ALA A 126 -8.17 12.59 5.53
C ALA A 126 -8.29 14.13 5.43
N GLY A 127 -8.34 14.69 4.22
CA GLY A 127 -8.43 16.13 3.96
C GLY A 127 -7.08 16.86 3.93
N ASP A 128 -5.96 16.17 4.13
CA ASP A 128 -4.61 16.73 3.98
C ASP A 128 -4.17 16.72 2.50
N ILE A 129 -4.86 17.51 1.68
CA ILE A 129 -4.54 17.65 0.25
C ILE A 129 -3.12 18.17 0.03
N THR A 130 -2.66 19.10 0.88
CA THR A 130 -1.32 19.68 0.73
C THR A 130 -0.25 18.64 0.99
N GLY A 131 -0.38 17.85 2.06
CA GLY A 131 0.53 16.75 2.35
C GLY A 131 0.48 15.67 1.27
N ALA A 132 -0.72 15.30 0.80
CA ALA A 132 -0.88 14.35 -0.30
C ALA A 132 -0.12 14.76 -1.56
N LEU A 133 -0.25 16.02 -1.99
CA LEU A 133 0.47 16.56 -3.15
C LEU A 133 1.99 16.58 -2.95
N GLN A 134 2.47 16.84 -1.73
CA GLN A 134 3.91 16.76 -1.41
C GLN A 134 4.41 15.32 -1.47
N THR A 135 3.66 14.37 -0.93
CA THR A 135 4.00 12.94 -0.98
C THR A 135 4.04 12.44 -2.42
N ALA A 136 3.01 12.76 -3.23
CA ALA A 136 3.00 12.41 -4.65
C ALA A 136 4.18 13.03 -5.42
N LYS A 137 4.58 14.26 -5.07
CA LYS A 137 5.77 14.90 -5.66
C LYS A 137 7.08 14.18 -5.33
N GLY A 138 7.14 13.45 -4.22
CA GLY A 138 8.29 12.62 -3.83
C GLY A 138 8.41 11.30 -4.59
N ILE A 139 7.47 10.98 -5.49
CA ILE A 139 7.55 9.81 -6.37
C ILE A 139 8.44 10.15 -7.57
N ASP A 140 9.52 9.39 -7.73
CA ASP A 140 10.52 9.62 -8.78
C ASP A 140 10.04 9.23 -10.18
N ASP A 141 9.32 8.09 -10.30
CA ASP A 141 8.77 7.66 -11.59
C ASP A 141 7.51 8.47 -11.95
N GLU A 142 7.59 9.16 -13.08
CA GLU A 142 6.53 10.07 -13.56
C GLU A 142 5.20 9.36 -13.83
N SER A 143 5.21 8.09 -14.23
CA SER A 143 4.00 7.32 -14.44
C SER A 143 3.28 7.06 -13.12
N PHE A 144 4.02 6.63 -12.08
CA PHE A 144 3.45 6.44 -10.76
C PHE A 144 3.03 7.75 -10.11
N ARG A 145 3.78 8.84 -10.34
CA ARG A 145 3.41 10.16 -9.84
C ARG A 145 2.11 10.66 -10.48
N ALA A 146 1.92 10.47 -11.78
CA ALA A 146 0.69 10.80 -12.47
C ALA A 146 -0.50 9.98 -11.94
N TRP A 147 -0.28 8.68 -11.68
CA TRP A 147 -1.30 7.83 -11.06
C TRP A 147 -1.65 8.29 -9.63
N ALA A 148 -0.67 8.64 -8.80
CA ALA A 148 -0.91 9.17 -7.46
C ALA A 148 -1.73 10.47 -7.48
N LEU A 149 -1.42 11.38 -8.40
CA LEU A 149 -2.19 12.62 -8.58
C LEU A 149 -3.65 12.34 -8.96
N ALA A 150 -3.93 11.32 -9.78
CA ALA A 150 -5.30 10.91 -10.08
C ALA A 150 -6.03 10.39 -8.84
N GLY A 151 -5.38 9.60 -7.99
CA GLY A 151 -5.95 9.15 -6.71
C GLY A 151 -6.30 10.34 -5.78
N ILE A 152 -5.44 11.36 -5.72
CA ILE A 152 -5.72 12.59 -4.96
C ILE A 152 -6.93 13.33 -5.55
N ALA A 153 -6.99 13.46 -6.88
CA ALA A 153 -8.11 14.11 -7.55
C ALA A 153 -9.44 13.41 -7.25
N VAL A 154 -9.44 12.07 -7.24
CA VAL A 154 -10.60 11.27 -6.86
C VAL A 154 -11.00 11.53 -5.41
N ALA A 155 -10.05 11.51 -4.48
CA ALA A 155 -10.33 11.81 -3.07
C ALA A 155 -10.93 13.22 -2.88
N GLN A 156 -10.41 14.22 -3.58
CA GLN A 156 -10.98 15.58 -3.62
C GLN A 156 -12.41 15.60 -4.18
N ALA A 157 -12.66 14.87 -5.27
CA ALA A 157 -13.99 14.79 -5.88
C ALA A 157 -15.00 14.12 -4.93
N THR A 158 -14.61 13.04 -4.25
CA THR A 158 -15.42 12.37 -3.24
C THR A 158 -15.71 13.26 -2.03
N ALA A 159 -14.77 14.13 -1.65
CA ALA A 159 -14.97 15.13 -0.59
C ALA A 159 -15.89 16.30 -1.00
N GLY A 160 -16.26 16.41 -2.28
CA GLY A 160 -17.08 17.49 -2.83
C GLY A 160 -16.31 18.67 -3.41
N ASP A 161 -14.98 18.60 -3.44
CA ASP A 161 -14.09 19.65 -3.95
C ASP A 161 -13.86 19.52 -5.46
N SER A 162 -14.95 19.50 -6.25
CA SER A 162 -14.90 19.18 -7.69
C SER A 162 -14.01 20.12 -8.52
N GLY A 163 -13.87 21.38 -8.10
CA GLY A 163 -13.00 22.36 -8.77
C GLY A 163 -11.52 22.01 -8.64
N GLU A 164 -11.08 21.73 -7.40
CA GLU A 164 -9.70 21.34 -7.11
C GLU A 164 -9.39 19.95 -7.68
N ALA A 165 -10.34 19.01 -7.58
CA ALA A 165 -10.23 17.69 -8.21
C ALA A 165 -9.94 17.79 -9.71
N THR A 166 -10.65 18.67 -10.42
CA THR A 166 -10.44 18.89 -11.86
C THR A 166 -9.04 19.44 -12.15
N ALA A 167 -8.53 20.36 -11.33
CA ALA A 167 -7.20 20.92 -11.48
C ALA A 167 -6.08 19.88 -11.23
N THR A 168 -6.25 19.07 -10.19
CA THR A 168 -5.31 17.97 -9.88
C THR A 168 -5.34 16.91 -10.98
N LEU A 169 -6.52 16.54 -11.48
CA LEU A 169 -6.66 15.58 -12.58
C LEU A 169 -6.04 16.11 -13.88
N ALA A 170 -6.24 17.39 -14.21
CA ALA A 170 -5.61 18.00 -15.36
C ALA A 170 -4.07 17.94 -15.26
N SER A 171 -3.53 18.15 -14.07
CA SER A 171 -2.09 18.01 -13.81
C SER A 171 -1.60 16.57 -13.96
N ALA A 172 -2.37 15.58 -13.49
CA ALA A 172 -2.08 14.15 -13.68
C ALA A 172 -2.04 13.77 -15.17
N VAL A 173 -3.04 14.19 -15.94
CA VAL A 173 -3.13 13.91 -17.38
C VAL A 173 -2.02 14.60 -18.15
N GLN A 174 -1.74 15.88 -17.85
CA GLN A 174 -0.64 16.61 -18.48
C GLN A 174 0.70 15.95 -18.24
N MET A 175 0.96 15.50 -17.00
CA MET A 175 2.17 14.76 -16.65
C MET A 175 2.26 13.47 -17.45
N ALA A 176 1.21 12.65 -17.45
CA ALA A 176 1.18 11.39 -18.20
C ALA A 176 1.43 11.62 -19.70
N GLN A 177 0.84 12.66 -20.30
CA GLN A 177 1.05 13.02 -21.71
C GLN A 177 2.48 13.47 -22.00
N GLY A 178 3.16 14.09 -21.02
CA GLY A 178 4.53 14.56 -21.12
C GLY A 178 5.59 13.45 -21.03
N ILE A 179 5.21 12.22 -20.66
CA ILE A 179 6.13 11.09 -20.59
C ILE A 179 6.60 10.71 -22.00
N ASP A 180 7.91 10.73 -22.22
CA ASP A 180 8.52 10.43 -23.53
C ASP A 180 8.26 8.99 -23.97
N ASP A 181 8.48 8.03 -23.07
CA ASP A 181 8.29 6.61 -23.31
C ASP A 181 6.82 6.30 -23.58
N GLY A 182 6.52 5.82 -24.79
CA GLY A 182 5.14 5.60 -25.24
C GLY A 182 4.41 4.51 -24.45
N TRP A 183 5.11 3.50 -23.94
CA TRP A 183 4.53 2.46 -23.11
C TRP A 183 4.20 2.99 -21.72
N LYS A 184 5.15 3.68 -21.08
CA LYS A 184 4.94 4.34 -19.78
C LYS A 184 3.82 5.39 -19.83
N ARG A 185 3.76 6.17 -20.90
CA ARG A 185 2.66 7.12 -21.17
C ARG A 185 1.31 6.40 -21.26
N ALA A 186 1.23 5.33 -22.05
CA ALA A 186 -0.01 4.57 -22.19
C ALA A 186 -0.45 3.92 -20.87
N TRP A 187 0.50 3.36 -20.11
CA TRP A 187 0.24 2.78 -18.79
C TRP A 187 -0.26 3.84 -17.80
N ALA A 188 0.37 5.01 -17.75
CA ALA A 188 -0.05 6.11 -16.87
C ALA A 188 -1.46 6.61 -17.20
N LEU A 189 -1.76 6.85 -18.48
CA LEU A 189 -3.10 7.27 -18.92
C LEU A 189 -4.16 6.20 -18.63
N ALA A 190 -3.84 4.93 -18.86
CA ALA A 190 -4.73 3.82 -18.52
C ALA A 190 -4.95 3.71 -17.01
N GLY A 191 -3.91 3.94 -16.20
CA GLY A 191 -3.97 3.98 -14.75
C GLY A 191 -4.89 5.09 -14.25
N ILE A 192 -4.72 6.31 -14.76
CA ILE A 192 -5.59 7.46 -14.46
C ILE A 192 -7.05 7.14 -14.80
N PHE A 193 -7.29 6.59 -16.00
CA PHE A 193 -8.65 6.23 -16.43
C PHE A 193 -9.26 5.14 -15.52
N ASN A 194 -8.51 4.10 -15.19
CA ASN A 194 -8.98 3.04 -14.31
C ASN A 194 -9.31 3.57 -12.91
N GLU A 195 -8.48 4.46 -12.37
CA GLU A 195 -8.69 5.11 -11.07
C GLU A 195 -10.03 5.86 -11.03
N LEU A 196 -10.32 6.65 -12.07
CA LEU A 196 -11.60 7.37 -12.21
C LEU A 196 -12.79 6.41 -12.35
N CYS A 197 -12.63 5.33 -13.10
CA CYS A 197 -13.74 4.41 -13.41
C CYS A 197 -14.14 3.58 -12.20
N VAL A 198 -13.18 3.07 -11.45
CA VAL A 198 -13.43 2.30 -10.22
C VAL A 198 -14.18 3.16 -9.20
N THR A 199 -13.99 4.47 -9.25
CA THR A 199 -14.60 5.43 -8.31
C THR A 199 -15.82 6.16 -8.86
N GLY A 200 -16.28 5.81 -10.06
CA GLY A 200 -17.53 6.30 -10.65
C GLY A 200 -17.45 7.67 -11.33
N PHE A 201 -16.24 8.15 -11.64
CA PHE A 201 -15.97 9.45 -12.28
C PHE A 201 -15.61 9.33 -13.78
N CYS A 202 -16.00 8.24 -14.44
CA CYS A 202 -15.79 8.02 -15.88
C CYS A 202 -17.05 8.38 -16.68
N ASP A 203 -17.23 9.67 -16.99
CA ASP A 203 -18.21 10.17 -17.97
C ASP A 203 -17.52 10.89 -19.14
#